data_AF-A0A847I4X1-F1
#
_entry.id   AF-A0A847I4X1-F1
#
_cell.length_a   1.000
_cell.length_b   1.000
_cell.length_c   1.000
_cell.angle_alpha   90.00
_cell.angle_beta   90.00
_cell.angle_gamma   90.00
#
_symmetry.space_group_name_H-M   'P 1'
#
loop_
_entity.id
_entity.type
_entity.pdbx_description
1 polymer ?
#
loop_
_entity_poly.entity_id
_entity_poly.type
_entity_poly.pdbx_seq_one_letter_code
_entity_poly.pdbx_strand_id
1 'polypeptide(L)'
;AFARAANVTTPMAGDSATEDSRITTFADVADMTASDEAVETAVNELAVEVTRTLQAYRASEPEAVVHEILVAGGTGVEPHLLTALGKRIGVRATLFDPTEALRVSADEAAKLRSFSAALGLAWGLSEAGAFELDFLNPKKPVPPRAALKRRLRIGGIAVAAVVVAALSIDLTLYFRAHNDYKRQRAAADKLRKELATYIEIKHKVEEVNEWCVGAIWPEHLLQFTENAVSPGKEMLVQQLELNSSKALASMNKIQATRWEVATEFANKLDEVTGAEGQRLYKATQDTWRTQNLRDSKFKGTTNINLELLELKKQREMQEKRAKERRKELP
;
A
#
# COMPACT_ATOMS: atom_id res chain seq x y z
N ALA A 1 46.26 15.20 20.20
CA ALA A 1 47.69 15.02 19.87
C ALA A 1 48.47 14.80 21.16
N PHE A 2 49.03 13.60 21.35
CA PHE A 2 49.97 13.35 22.45
C PHE A 2 51.37 13.66 21.96
N ALA A 3 51.88 14.86 22.24
CA ALA A 3 53.30 15.14 22.09
C ALA A 3 53.98 14.80 23.42
N ARG A 4 54.83 13.77 23.45
CA ARG A 4 55.75 13.54 24.56
C ARG A 4 57.12 14.03 24.11
N ALA A 5 57.65 15.05 24.79
CA ALA A 5 59.04 15.44 24.61
C ALA A 5 59.91 14.48 25.44
N ALA A 6 60.86 13.81 24.79
CA ALA A 6 61.91 13.07 25.47
C ALA A 6 63.19 13.90 25.40
N ASN A 7 63.95 13.92 26.50
CA ASN A 7 65.23 14.60 26.55
C ASN A 7 66.33 13.53 26.46
N VAL A 8 67.08 13.52 25.36
CA VAL A 8 68.23 12.62 25.17
C VAL A 8 69.46 13.49 25.01
N THR A 9 70.47 13.26 25.84
CA THR A 9 71.75 13.96 25.75
C THR A 9 72.52 13.41 24.55
N THR A 10 72.77 14.25 23.55
CA THR A 10 73.62 13.89 22.41
C THR A 10 75.01 14.47 22.61
N PRO A 11 76.10 13.70 22.37
CA PRO A 11 77.43 14.27 22.34
C PRO A 11 77.49 15.28 21.19
N MET A 12 77.93 16.51 21.46
CA MET A 12 78.12 17.50 20.40
C MET A 12 79.35 17.11 19.59
N ALA A 13 79.20 16.92 18.28
CA ALA A 13 80.34 16.79 17.39
C ALA A 13 81.16 18.09 17.45
N GLY A 14 82.38 18.02 17.96
CA GLY A 14 83.30 19.15 18.00
C GLY A 14 83.62 19.64 16.58
N ASP A 15 83.68 20.97 16.42
CA ASP A 15 84.13 21.63 15.20
C ASP A 15 85.56 21.15 14.86
N SER A 16 85.68 20.26 13.88
CA SER A 16 86.98 19.87 13.31
C SER A 16 87.39 20.93 12.29
N ALA A 17 87.82 22.08 12.80
CA ALA A 17 88.57 23.05 12.01
C ALA A 17 89.94 22.43 11.67
N THR A 18 90.09 22.15 10.38
CA THR A 18 91.32 21.92 9.61
C THR A 18 92.61 22.41 10.26
N GLU A 19 93.55 21.50 10.53
CA GLU A 19 94.98 21.65 10.15
C GLU A 19 95.78 20.36 10.38
N ASP A 20 96.45 19.94 9.31
CA ASP A 20 97.72 19.21 9.23
C ASP A 20 97.95 17.87 9.99
N SER A 21 98.00 16.81 9.18
CA SER A 21 98.81 15.59 9.31
C SER A 21 99.73 15.50 10.54
N ARG A 22 99.21 14.99 11.67
CA ARG A 22 100.04 14.37 12.73
C ARG A 22 99.37 13.16 13.34
N ILE A 23 100.22 12.15 13.51
CA ILE A 23 100.09 10.89 14.25
C ILE A 23 98.98 10.93 15.31
N THR A 24 97.92 10.14 15.11
CA THR A 24 96.90 9.84 16.13
C THR A 24 97.58 9.28 17.38
N THR A 25 97.48 9.98 18.50
CA THR A 25 97.97 9.47 19.78
C THR A 25 96.95 8.49 20.37
N PHE A 26 97.39 7.55 21.22
CA PHE A 26 96.49 6.61 21.91
C PHE A 26 95.42 7.33 22.75
N ALA A 27 95.65 8.58 23.16
CA ALA A 27 94.67 9.42 23.83
C ALA A 27 93.59 9.93 22.86
N ASP A 28 93.94 10.33 21.63
CA ASP A 28 92.95 10.70 20.61
C ASP A 28 92.14 9.48 20.17
N VAL A 29 92.75 8.30 20.09
CA VAL A 29 92.01 7.04 19.82
C VAL A 29 91.10 6.70 21.00
N ALA A 30 91.54 6.90 22.25
CA ALA A 30 90.71 6.69 23.44
C ALA A 30 89.53 7.68 23.51
N ASP A 31 89.75 8.95 23.17
CA ASP A 31 88.72 10.01 23.11
C ASP A 31 87.76 9.81 21.92
N MET A 32 88.26 9.31 20.78
CA MET A 32 87.45 8.84 19.66
C MET A 32 86.64 7.60 20.02
N THR A 33 87.20 6.61 20.73
CA THR A 33 86.45 5.44 21.19
C THR A 33 85.41 5.80 22.26
N ALA A 34 85.71 6.76 23.15
CA ALA A 34 84.75 7.28 24.12
C ALA A 34 83.65 8.10 23.43
N SER A 35 83.98 8.84 22.37
CA SER A 35 83.02 9.53 21.51
C SER A 35 82.15 8.54 20.71
N ASP A 36 82.72 7.46 20.18
CA ASP A 36 82.00 6.44 19.43
C ASP A 36 81.06 5.64 20.33
N GLU A 37 81.48 5.29 21.55
CA GLU A 37 80.64 4.66 22.57
C GLU A 37 79.51 5.60 23.03
N ALA A 38 79.79 6.90 23.18
CA ALA A 38 78.78 7.91 23.50
C ALA A 38 77.76 8.11 22.36
N VAL A 39 78.22 8.12 21.10
CA VAL A 39 77.35 8.19 19.91
C VAL A 39 76.50 6.93 19.81
N GLU A 40 77.08 5.74 20.00
CA GLU A 40 76.34 4.48 19.97
C GLU A 40 75.29 4.42 21.09
N THR A 41 75.63 4.86 22.29
CA THR A 41 74.70 4.95 23.44
C THR A 41 73.55 5.90 23.11
N ALA A 42 73.84 7.11 22.64
CA ALA A 42 72.83 8.10 22.26
C ALA A 42 71.92 7.59 21.12
N VAL A 43 72.49 6.93 20.11
CA VAL A 43 71.74 6.33 19.00
C VAL A 43 70.81 5.21 19.50
N ASN A 44 71.28 4.36 20.42
CA ASN A 44 70.47 3.30 21.00
C ASN A 44 69.31 3.86 21.82
N GLU A 45 69.55 4.87 22.66
CA GLU A 45 68.51 5.54 23.43
C GLU A 45 67.47 6.22 22.53
N LEU A 46 67.92 6.97 21.52
CA LEU A 46 67.04 7.60 20.53
C LEU A 46 66.20 6.57 19.77
N ALA A 47 66.80 5.44 19.36
CA ALA A 47 66.08 4.38 18.67
C ALA A 47 65.02 3.71 19.55
N VAL A 48 65.30 3.52 20.85
CA VAL A 48 64.31 3.03 21.83
C VAL A 48 63.15 4.01 21.94
N GLU A 49 63.43 5.30 22.05
CA GLU A 49 62.41 6.34 22.21
C GLU A 49 61.52 6.49 20.98
N VAL A 50 62.10 6.45 19.77
CA VAL A 50 61.36 6.45 18.51
C VAL A 50 60.45 5.21 18.43
N THR A 51 60.96 4.04 18.81
CA THR A 51 60.16 2.80 18.83
C THR A 51 58.98 2.91 19.80
N ARG A 52 59.21 3.46 21.00
CA ARG A 52 58.17 3.68 22.02
C ARG A 52 57.09 4.65 21.52
N THR A 53 57.50 5.74 20.89
CA THR A 53 56.58 6.74 20.31
C THR A 53 55.74 6.14 19.19
N LEU A 54 56.36 5.33 18.32
CA LEU A 54 55.68 4.63 17.24
C LEU A 54 54.65 3.62 17.76
N GLN A 55 54.98 2.86 18.81
CA GLN A 55 54.04 1.95 19.46
C GLN A 55 52.85 2.68 20.07
N ALA A 56 53.09 3.83 20.74
CA ALA A 56 52.02 4.66 21.27
C ALA A 56 51.10 5.21 20.16
N TYR A 57 51.67 5.63 19.03
CA TYR A 57 50.90 6.09 17.88
C TYR A 57 50.02 4.97 17.28
N ARG A 58 50.56 3.76 17.08
CA ARG A 58 49.79 2.60 16.61
C ARG A 58 48.69 2.18 17.58
N ALA A 59 48.87 2.40 18.88
CA ALA A 59 47.81 2.14 19.85
C ALA A 59 46.63 3.12 19.72
N SER A 60 46.89 4.38 19.33
CA SER A 60 45.82 5.36 19.07
C SER A 60 45.20 5.22 17.68
N GLU A 61 45.97 4.78 16.68
CA GLU A 61 45.55 4.63 15.29
C GLU A 61 45.97 3.24 14.76
N PRO A 62 45.20 2.17 15.05
CA PRO A 62 45.58 0.78 14.76
C PRO A 62 45.84 0.50 13.28
N GLU A 63 45.14 1.22 12.40
CA GLU A 63 45.22 1.07 10.95
C GLU A 63 46.34 1.92 10.30
N ALA A 64 47.07 2.72 11.08
CA ALA A 64 48.12 3.58 10.54
C ALA A 64 49.36 2.77 10.13
N VAL A 65 49.77 2.93 8.87
CA VAL A 65 50.96 2.31 8.29
C VAL A 65 52.06 3.36 8.13
N VAL A 66 53.25 3.09 8.68
CA VAL A 66 54.42 3.96 8.48
C VAL A 66 55.23 3.44 7.30
N HIS A 67 55.26 4.22 6.23
CA HIS A 67 55.92 3.87 4.97
C HIS A 67 57.38 4.30 4.89
N GLU A 68 57.75 5.36 5.61
CA GLU A 68 59.09 5.93 5.62
C GLU A 68 59.36 6.66 6.94
N ILE A 69 60.62 6.68 7.35
CA ILE A 69 61.14 7.43 8.49
C ILE A 69 62.06 8.52 7.97
N LEU A 70 61.76 9.77 8.29
CA LEU A 70 62.60 10.90 7.94
C LEU A 70 63.36 11.38 9.18
N VAL A 71 64.69 11.44 9.12
CA VAL A 71 65.53 11.92 10.23
C VAL A 71 66.02 13.33 9.92
N ALA A 72 65.67 14.28 10.79
CA ALA A 72 66.12 15.67 10.73
C ALA A 72 66.79 16.07 12.05
N GLY A 73 67.79 16.95 11.97
CA GLY A 73 68.63 17.35 13.10
C GLY A 73 69.95 17.97 12.63
N GLY A 74 70.76 18.41 13.59
CA GLY A 74 72.10 18.98 13.38
C GLY A 74 73.10 18.55 14.45
N THR A 75 72.87 17.40 15.07
CA THR A 75 73.69 16.88 16.18
C THR A 75 74.89 16.09 15.68
N GLY A 76 74.87 15.61 14.42
CA GLY A 76 75.90 14.77 13.83
C GLY A 76 75.63 13.27 13.99
N VAL A 77 74.70 12.87 14.87
CA VAL A 77 74.35 11.45 15.08
C VAL A 77 73.29 10.92 14.10
N GLU A 78 72.71 11.78 13.26
CA GLU A 78 71.60 11.45 12.38
C GLU A 78 71.90 10.29 11.40
N PRO A 79 73.09 10.19 10.76
CA PRO A 79 73.40 9.06 9.87
C PRO A 79 73.47 7.70 10.60
N HIS A 80 73.96 7.71 11.84
CA HIS A 80 74.02 6.51 12.69
C HIS A 80 72.61 6.10 13.14
N LEU A 81 71.80 7.08 13.55
CA LEU A 81 70.40 6.87 13.91
C LEU A 81 69.58 6.35 12.73
N LEU A 82 69.79 6.90 11.53
CA LEU A 82 69.17 6.43 10.29
C LEU A 82 69.39 4.93 10.07
N THR A 83 70.65 4.51 10.19
CA THR A 83 71.06 3.11 10.01
C THR A 83 70.43 2.21 11.08
N ALA A 84 70.43 2.66 12.34
CA ALA A 84 69.83 1.93 13.45
C ALA A 84 68.30 1.77 13.29
N LEU A 85 67.59 2.84 12.91
CA LEU A 85 66.15 2.84 12.70
C LEU A 85 65.75 1.97 11.50
N GLY A 86 66.48 2.06 10.39
CA GLY A 86 66.23 1.24 9.20
C GLY A 86 66.35 -0.26 9.50
N LYS A 87 67.38 -0.66 10.25
CA LYS A 87 67.57 -2.06 10.69
C LYS A 87 66.49 -2.52 11.66
N ARG A 88 66.12 -1.68 12.63
CA ARG A 88 65.24 -2.05 13.75
C ARG A 88 63.76 -2.07 13.40
N ILE A 89 63.32 -1.10 12.59
CA ILE A 89 61.89 -0.91 12.27
C ILE A 89 61.52 -1.61 10.95
N GLY A 90 62.50 -1.87 10.07
CA GLY A 90 62.28 -2.55 8.79
C GLY A 90 61.56 -1.69 7.75
N VAL A 91 61.62 -0.37 7.92
CA VAL A 91 61.02 0.63 7.02
C VAL A 91 62.13 1.50 6.44
N ARG A 92 61.94 2.02 5.22
CA ARG A 92 62.88 2.95 4.59
C ARG A 92 63.12 4.13 5.52
N ALA A 93 64.38 4.43 5.81
CA ALA A 93 64.77 5.59 6.58
C ALA A 93 65.62 6.50 5.68
N THR A 94 65.31 7.81 5.62
CA THR A 94 66.06 8.82 4.86
C THR A 94 66.41 10.03 5.73
N LEU A 95 67.54 10.69 5.42
CA LEU A 95 67.83 11.99 6.01
C LEU A 95 66.98 13.05 5.34
N PHE A 96 66.49 14.03 6.12
CA PHE A 96 65.86 15.20 5.54
C PHE A 96 66.87 15.96 4.68
N ASP A 97 66.49 16.16 3.42
CA ASP A 97 67.30 16.83 2.41
C ASP A 97 66.52 17.98 1.75
N PRO A 98 66.86 19.23 2.08
CA PRO A 98 66.24 20.40 1.45
C PRO A 98 66.92 20.85 0.14
N THR A 99 67.95 20.14 -0.35
CA THR A 99 68.78 20.54 -1.51
C THR A 99 67.95 20.91 -2.73
N GLU A 100 67.10 19.99 -3.19
CA GLU A 100 66.30 20.17 -4.40
C GLU A 100 65.24 21.28 -4.23
N ALA A 101 64.53 21.26 -3.11
CA ALA A 101 63.43 22.18 -2.83
C ALA A 101 63.90 23.64 -2.68
N LEU A 102 65.07 23.85 -2.05
CA LEU A 102 65.62 25.18 -1.81
C LEU A 102 66.69 25.60 -2.83
N ARG A 103 67.09 24.70 -3.74
CA ARG A 103 68.16 24.91 -4.73
C ARG A 103 69.49 25.35 -4.10
N VAL A 104 69.82 24.75 -2.95
CA VAL A 104 71.06 24.99 -2.22
C VAL A 104 72.09 23.90 -2.50
N SER A 105 73.35 24.15 -2.18
CA SER A 105 74.39 23.11 -2.28
C SER A 105 74.21 22.01 -1.21
N ALA A 106 74.80 20.83 -1.42
CA ALA A 106 74.73 19.73 -0.45
C ALA A 106 75.33 20.11 0.93
N ASP A 107 76.38 20.94 0.93
CA ASP A 107 77.02 21.43 2.15
C ASP A 107 76.12 22.38 2.94
N GLU A 108 75.36 23.24 2.24
CA GLU A 108 74.35 24.10 2.85
C GLU A 108 73.13 23.30 3.32
N ALA A 109 72.71 22.30 2.55
CA ALA A 109 71.61 21.42 2.90
C ALA A 109 71.86 20.66 4.21
N ALA A 110 73.10 20.20 4.44
CA ALA A 110 73.50 19.58 5.70
C ALA A 110 73.30 20.50 6.91
N LYS A 111 73.60 21.80 6.76
CA LYS A 111 73.36 22.83 7.80
C LYS A 111 71.87 23.09 8.00
N LEU A 112 71.13 23.20 6.90
CA LEU A 112 69.69 23.48 6.90
C LEU A 112 68.83 22.34 7.45
N ARG A 113 69.35 21.11 7.48
CA ARG A 113 68.65 19.96 8.07
C ARG A 113 68.25 20.19 9.53
N SER A 114 69.08 20.91 10.28
CA SER A 114 68.83 21.26 11.69
C SER A 114 67.73 22.31 11.87
N PHE A 115 67.38 23.03 10.80
CA PHE A 115 66.37 24.08 10.77
C PHE A 115 65.04 23.63 10.16
N SER A 116 64.77 22.32 10.07
CA SER A 116 63.55 21.77 9.46
C SER A 116 62.26 22.37 10.03
N ALA A 117 62.20 22.62 11.34
CA ALA A 117 61.04 23.29 11.98
C ALA A 117 60.87 24.75 11.53
N ALA A 118 61.98 25.49 11.43
CA ALA A 118 61.95 26.88 10.97
C ALA A 118 61.60 26.97 9.48
N LEU A 119 62.10 26.05 8.66
CA LEU A 119 61.74 25.92 7.25
C LEU A 119 60.25 25.62 7.07
N GLY A 120 59.70 24.68 7.86
CA GLY A 120 58.27 24.37 7.84
C GLY A 120 57.40 25.57 8.22
N LEU A 121 57.84 26.36 9.21
CA LEU A 121 57.14 27.58 9.61
C LEU A 121 57.22 28.68 8.54
N ALA A 122 58.39 28.91 7.95
CA ALA A 122 58.56 29.86 6.86
C ALA A 122 57.71 29.47 5.63
N TRP A 123 57.67 28.17 5.31
CA TRP A 123 56.81 27.64 4.25
C TRP A 123 55.33 27.89 4.54
N GLY A 124 54.85 27.52 5.73
CA GLY A 124 53.44 27.73 6.11
C GLY A 124 53.03 29.20 6.16
N LEU A 125 53.95 30.12 6.46
CA LEU A 125 53.68 31.57 6.42
C LEU A 125 53.54 32.10 4.99
N SER A 126 54.13 31.42 4.00
CA SER A 126 54.05 31.84 2.60
C SER A 126 52.69 31.50 1.94
N GLU A 127 51.94 30.55 2.50
CA GLU A 127 50.63 30.12 1.97
C GLU A 127 49.47 30.64 2.84
N ALA A 128 48.57 31.43 2.23
CA ALA A 128 47.39 31.94 2.91
C ALA A 128 46.45 30.78 3.31
N GLY A 129 46.23 30.62 4.63
CA GLY A 129 45.34 29.58 5.17
C GLY A 129 45.99 28.22 5.44
N ALA A 130 47.32 28.09 5.29
CA ALA A 130 48.02 26.83 5.53
C ALA A 130 48.11 26.42 7.01
N PHE A 131 48.00 27.38 7.94
CA PHE A 131 47.95 27.07 9.37
C PHE A 131 46.51 26.86 9.85
N GLU A 132 46.17 25.65 10.28
CA GLU A 132 44.93 25.37 11.01
C GLU A 132 44.90 26.06 12.39
N LEU A 133 46.08 26.39 12.91
CA LEU A 133 46.30 27.06 14.19
C LEU A 133 46.75 28.50 13.95
N ASP A 134 45.77 29.41 13.88
CA ASP A 134 46.03 30.85 13.89
C ASP A 134 46.10 31.35 15.35
N PHE A 135 47.32 31.56 15.85
CA PHE A 135 47.56 32.14 17.17
C PHE A 135 47.31 33.65 17.21
N LEU A 136 47.29 34.31 16.05
CA LEU A 136 47.01 35.75 15.94
C LEU A 136 45.50 36.03 16.02
N ASN A 137 44.68 35.10 15.54
CA ASN A 137 43.21 35.19 15.62
C ASN A 137 42.60 33.94 16.26
N PRO A 138 42.69 33.78 17.61
CA PRO A 138 42.05 32.65 18.27
C PRO A 138 40.53 32.64 18.00
N LYS A 139 39.98 31.48 17.62
CA LYS A 139 38.54 31.31 17.39
C LYS A 139 37.77 31.76 18.63
N LYS A 140 36.98 32.84 18.50
CA LYS A 140 36.15 33.37 19.60
C LYS A 140 35.05 32.37 19.98
N PRO A 141 34.74 32.19 21.29
CA PRO A 141 33.65 31.32 21.71
C PRO A 141 32.30 31.84 21.17
N VAL A 142 31.49 30.94 20.62
CA VAL A 142 30.15 31.30 20.11
C VAL A 142 29.28 31.75 21.29
N PRO A 143 28.66 32.95 21.25
CA PRO A 143 27.86 33.44 22.35
C PRO A 143 26.63 32.53 22.57
N PRO A 144 26.27 32.21 23.84
CA PRO A 144 25.23 31.22 24.16
C PRO A 144 23.85 31.55 23.57
N ARG A 145 23.56 32.84 23.37
CA ARG A 145 22.32 33.31 22.72
C ARG A 145 22.22 32.92 21.26
N ALA A 146 23.33 32.87 20.52
CA ALA A 146 23.34 32.46 19.12
C ALA A 146 23.12 30.94 19.00
N ALA A 147 23.69 30.16 19.92
CA ALA A 147 23.47 28.72 19.98
C ALA A 147 22.00 28.38 20.30
N LEU A 148 21.36 29.11 21.23
CA LEU A 148 19.95 28.93 21.56
C LEU A 148 19.03 29.25 20.38
N LYS A 149 19.25 30.39 19.69
CA LYS A 149 18.48 30.75 18.48
C LYS A 149 18.60 29.70 17.39
N ARG A 150 19.79 29.12 17.19
CA ARG A 150 20.01 28.04 16.22
C ARG A 150 19.23 26.79 16.60
N ARG A 151 19.25 26.38 17.87
CA ARG A 151 18.49 25.22 18.37
C ARG A 151 16.98 25.40 18.24
N LEU A 152 16.46 26.59 18.55
CA LEU A 152 15.04 26.90 18.39
C LEU A 152 14.59 26.88 16.92
N ARG A 153 15.40 27.39 15.99
CA ARG A 153 15.09 27.32 14.55
C ARG A 153 15.04 25.88 14.06
N ILE A 154 16.05 25.07 14.41
CA ILE A 154 16.11 23.66 14.02
C ILE A 154 14.93 22.89 14.64
N GLY A 155 14.65 23.11 15.93
CA GLY A 155 13.51 22.48 16.61
C GLY A 155 12.16 22.89 16.02
N GLY A 156 11.98 24.18 15.70
CA GLY A 156 10.76 24.68 15.07
C GLY A 156 10.51 24.08 13.69
N ILE A 157 11.55 23.95 12.86
CA ILE A 157 11.46 23.31 11.54
C ILE A 157 11.10 21.82 11.69
N ALA A 158 11.70 21.11 12.64
CA ALA A 158 11.40 19.70 12.88
C ALA A 158 9.94 19.48 13.29
N VAL A 159 9.42 20.30 14.21
CA VAL A 159 8.01 20.23 14.63
C VAL A 159 7.08 20.54 13.46
N ALA A 160 7.36 21.59 12.68
CA ALA A 160 6.56 21.92 11.50
C ALA A 160 6.54 20.77 10.47
N ALA A 161 7.68 20.12 10.23
CA ALA A 161 7.76 18.98 9.32
C ALA A 161 6.90 17.80 9.79
N VAL A 162 6.91 17.49 11.09
CA VAL A 162 6.07 16.42 11.67
C VAL A 162 4.59 16.75 11.53
N VAL A 163 4.18 17.99 11.79
CA VAL A 163 2.77 18.41 11.64
C VAL A 163 2.31 18.32 10.19
N VAL A 164 3.12 18.78 9.24
CA VAL A 164 2.81 18.69 7.81
C VAL A 164 2.71 17.23 7.37
N ALA A 165 3.63 16.36 7.82
CA ALA A 165 3.58 14.93 7.53
C ALA A 165 2.30 14.30 8.09
N ALA A 166 1.94 14.57 9.35
CA ALA A 166 0.72 14.05 9.97
C ALA A 166 -0.54 14.49 9.23
N LEU A 167 -0.66 15.79 8.89
CA LEU A 167 -1.78 16.32 8.12
C LEU A 167 -1.87 15.70 6.72
N SER A 168 -0.73 15.48 6.05
CA SER A 168 -0.71 14.85 4.73
C SER A 168 -1.20 13.40 4.78
N ILE A 169 -0.78 12.63 5.80
CA ILE A 169 -1.23 11.25 6.01
C ILE A 169 -2.73 11.23 6.27
N ASP A 170 -3.22 12.07 7.19
CA ASP A 170 -4.64 12.12 7.55
C ASP A 170 -5.53 12.48 6.34
N LEU A 171 -5.13 13.49 5.56
CA LEU A 171 -5.83 13.86 4.32
C LEU A 171 -5.84 12.71 3.31
N THR A 172 -4.71 12.04 3.09
CA THR A 172 -4.68 10.91 2.13
C THR A 172 -5.56 9.74 2.57
N LEU A 173 -5.60 9.43 3.88
CA LEU A 173 -6.46 8.39 4.43
C LEU A 173 -7.93 8.79 4.30
N TYR A 174 -8.28 10.04 4.61
CA TYR A 174 -9.63 10.58 4.44
C TYR A 174 -10.10 10.47 2.99
N PHE A 175 -9.29 10.90 2.02
CA PHE A 175 -9.65 10.82 0.61
C PHE A 175 -9.79 9.38 0.10
N ARG A 176 -8.96 8.45 0.57
CA ARG A 176 -9.11 7.01 0.25
C ARG A 176 -10.43 6.47 0.80
N ALA A 177 -10.71 6.69 2.08
CA ALA A 177 -11.94 6.24 2.72
C ALA A 177 -13.19 6.83 2.05
N HIS A 178 -13.14 8.12 1.69
CA HIS A 178 -14.25 8.79 0.99
C HIS A 178 -14.49 8.22 -0.40
N ASN A 179 -13.42 7.93 -1.14
CA ASN A 179 -13.53 7.31 -2.47
C ASN A 179 -14.06 5.88 -2.39
N ASP A 180 -13.65 5.11 -1.39
CA ASP A 180 -14.14 3.75 -1.15
C ASP A 180 -15.63 3.77 -0.75
N TYR A 181 -16.03 4.70 0.12
CA TYR A 181 -17.44 4.90 0.46
C TYR A 181 -18.28 5.24 -0.78
N LYS A 182 -17.82 6.16 -1.63
CA LYS A 182 -18.51 6.48 -2.90
C LYS A 182 -18.61 5.28 -3.84
N ARG A 183 -17.55 4.48 -3.96
CA ARG A 183 -17.54 3.26 -4.79
C ARG A 183 -18.53 2.23 -4.27
N GLN A 184 -18.51 1.95 -2.97
CA GLN A 184 -19.44 1.00 -2.35
C GLN A 184 -20.89 1.47 -2.48
N ARG A 185 -21.15 2.77 -2.32
CA ARG A 185 -22.50 3.35 -2.53
C ARG A 185 -22.95 3.21 -3.98
N ALA A 186 -22.10 3.53 -4.94
CA ALA A 186 -22.41 3.36 -6.36
C ALA A 186 -22.66 1.88 -6.73
N ALA A 187 -21.88 0.96 -6.15
CA ALA A 187 -22.10 -0.48 -6.33
C ALA A 187 -23.43 -0.94 -5.73
N ALA A 188 -23.77 -0.47 -4.52
CA ALA A 188 -25.05 -0.77 -3.89
C ALA A 188 -26.24 -0.22 -4.69
N ASP A 189 -26.12 1.00 -5.23
CA ASP A 189 -27.15 1.60 -6.08
C ASP A 189 -27.31 0.84 -7.41
N LYS A 190 -26.21 0.34 -8.00
CA LYS A 190 -26.25 -0.52 -9.17
C LYS A 190 -26.97 -1.85 -8.87
N LEU A 191 -26.62 -2.49 -7.76
CA LEU A 191 -27.21 -3.75 -7.34
C LEU A 191 -28.71 -3.61 -7.04
N ARG A 192 -29.13 -2.48 -6.46
CA ARG A 192 -30.56 -2.14 -6.26
C ARG A 192 -31.31 -2.03 -7.58
N LYS A 193 -30.72 -1.38 -8.59
CA LYS A 193 -31.32 -1.29 -9.93
C LYS A 193 -31.42 -2.68 -10.59
N GLU A 194 -30.36 -3.48 -10.52
CA GLU A 194 -30.37 -4.85 -11.05
C GLU A 194 -31.42 -5.72 -10.36
N LEU A 195 -31.56 -5.61 -9.03
CA LEU A 195 -32.59 -6.31 -8.26
C LEU A 195 -34.00 -5.87 -8.67
N ALA A 196 -34.23 -4.56 -8.86
CA ALA A 196 -35.52 -4.05 -9.32
C ALA A 196 -35.88 -4.59 -10.71
N THR A 197 -34.92 -4.61 -11.64
CA THR A 197 -35.12 -5.23 -12.97
C THR A 197 -35.40 -6.72 -12.88
N TYR A 198 -34.69 -7.44 -12.01
CA TYR A 198 -34.94 -8.87 -11.77
C TYR A 198 -36.35 -9.13 -11.23
N ILE A 199 -36.79 -8.35 -10.25
CA ILE A 199 -38.16 -8.43 -9.69
C ILE A 199 -39.20 -8.15 -10.79
N GLU A 200 -38.97 -7.14 -11.64
CA GLU A 200 -39.87 -6.84 -12.76
C GLU A 200 -39.97 -8.01 -13.76
N ILE A 201 -38.84 -8.61 -14.14
CA ILE A 201 -38.81 -9.77 -15.05
C ILE A 201 -39.53 -10.95 -14.39
N LYS A 202 -39.27 -11.22 -13.12
CA LYS A 202 -39.94 -12.28 -12.34
C LYS A 202 -41.46 -12.08 -12.36
N HIS A 203 -41.93 -10.86 -12.09
CA HIS A 203 -43.37 -10.55 -12.14
C HIS A 203 -43.98 -10.78 -13.53
N LYS A 204 -43.26 -10.43 -14.61
CA LYS A 204 -43.72 -10.69 -15.99
C LYS A 204 -43.80 -12.18 -16.28
N VAL A 205 -42.83 -12.98 -15.84
CA VAL A 205 -42.85 -14.44 -16.01
C VAL A 205 -44.03 -15.06 -15.24
N GLU A 206 -44.26 -14.61 -14.01
CA GLU A 206 -45.41 -15.06 -13.21
C GLU A 206 -46.74 -14.66 -13.85
N GLU A 207 -46.85 -13.45 -14.40
CA GLU A 207 -48.03 -12.99 -15.14
C GLU A 207 -48.30 -13.84 -16.39
N VAL A 208 -47.27 -14.16 -17.17
CA VAL A 208 -47.40 -15.07 -18.33
C VAL A 208 -47.85 -16.46 -17.89
N ASN A 209 -47.28 -16.98 -16.79
CA ASN A 209 -47.69 -18.28 -16.25
C ASN A 209 -49.15 -18.26 -15.76
N GLU A 210 -49.57 -17.17 -15.13
CA GLU A 210 -50.97 -16.94 -14.73
C GLU A 210 -51.92 -16.85 -15.93
N TRP A 211 -51.48 -16.30 -17.06
CA TRP A 211 -52.24 -16.27 -18.31
C TRP A 211 -52.40 -17.66 -18.92
N CYS A 212 -51.35 -18.49 -18.90
CA CYS A 212 -51.43 -19.86 -19.40
C CYS A 212 -52.49 -20.68 -18.64
N VAL A 213 -52.68 -20.42 -17.34
CA VAL A 213 -53.73 -21.05 -16.54
C VAL A 213 -55.13 -20.57 -16.95
N GLY A 214 -55.28 -19.41 -17.59
CA GLY A 214 -56.58 -18.86 -18.00
C GLY A 214 -57.25 -19.53 -19.21
N ALA A 215 -56.57 -20.46 -19.90
CA ALA A 215 -57.08 -21.16 -21.07
C ALA A 215 -57.97 -22.38 -20.71
N ILE A 216 -58.92 -22.23 -19.77
CA ILE A 216 -59.73 -23.33 -19.19
C ILE A 216 -61.09 -23.54 -19.89
N TRP A 217 -61.38 -22.74 -20.92
CA TRP A 217 -62.70 -22.80 -21.56
C TRP A 217 -63.04 -24.12 -22.25
N PRO A 218 -62.11 -24.82 -22.93
CA PRO A 218 -62.41 -26.09 -23.57
C PRO A 218 -62.98 -27.14 -22.60
N GLU A 219 -62.41 -27.23 -21.40
CA GLU A 219 -62.84 -28.17 -20.36
C GLU A 219 -64.24 -27.81 -19.84
N HIS A 220 -64.50 -26.53 -19.59
CA HIS A 220 -65.83 -26.08 -19.16
C HIS A 220 -66.89 -26.28 -20.25
N LEU A 221 -66.54 -26.02 -21.52
CA LEU A 221 -67.43 -26.27 -22.65
C LEU A 221 -67.79 -27.76 -22.76
N LEU A 222 -66.80 -28.65 -22.59
CA LEU A 222 -67.05 -30.08 -22.57
C LEU A 222 -68.04 -30.46 -21.47
N GLN A 223 -67.81 -29.99 -20.24
CA GLN A 223 -68.72 -30.21 -19.11
C GLN A 223 -70.14 -29.70 -19.37
N PHE A 224 -70.29 -28.54 -20.02
CA PHE A 224 -71.60 -28.01 -20.40
C PHE A 224 -72.31 -28.90 -21.41
N THR A 225 -71.57 -29.46 -22.37
CA THR A 225 -72.14 -30.35 -23.39
C THR A 225 -72.47 -31.74 -22.84
N GLU A 226 -71.65 -32.31 -21.97
CA GLU A 226 -71.86 -33.64 -21.37
C GLU A 226 -73.07 -33.66 -20.44
N ASN A 227 -73.32 -32.57 -19.73
CA ASN A 227 -74.44 -32.46 -18.79
C ASN A 227 -75.75 -31.98 -19.43
N ALA A 228 -75.75 -31.67 -20.74
CA ALA A 228 -76.94 -31.22 -21.45
C ALA A 228 -78.04 -32.30 -21.48
N VAL A 229 -79.28 -31.91 -21.17
CA VAL A 229 -80.44 -32.82 -21.15
C VAL A 229 -80.99 -32.98 -22.57
N SER A 230 -80.70 -34.12 -23.21
CA SER A 230 -81.16 -34.44 -24.57
C SER A 230 -80.90 -33.30 -25.58
N PRO A 231 -79.62 -32.89 -25.79
CA PRO A 231 -79.27 -31.72 -26.61
C PRO A 231 -79.85 -31.80 -28.03
N GLY A 232 -80.45 -30.70 -28.49
CA GLY A 232 -81.13 -30.61 -29.79
C GLY A 232 -82.50 -31.29 -29.84
N LYS A 233 -82.85 -32.11 -28.84
CA LYS A 233 -84.17 -32.75 -28.72
C LYS A 233 -85.07 -31.99 -27.76
N GLU A 234 -84.62 -31.80 -26.53
CA GLU A 234 -85.43 -31.23 -25.45
C GLU A 234 -84.93 -29.86 -24.99
N MET A 235 -83.66 -29.55 -25.24
CA MET A 235 -83.09 -28.23 -25.02
C MET A 235 -82.17 -27.78 -26.16
N LEU A 236 -82.04 -26.46 -26.33
CA LEU A 236 -81.12 -25.80 -27.23
C LEU A 236 -80.56 -24.53 -26.57
N VAL A 237 -79.24 -24.41 -26.50
CA VAL A 237 -78.57 -23.19 -26.06
C VAL A 237 -78.24 -22.36 -27.30
N GLN A 238 -78.87 -21.18 -27.46
CA GLN A 238 -78.66 -20.34 -28.64
C GLN A 238 -77.47 -19.41 -28.52
N GLN A 239 -77.19 -18.93 -27.30
CA GLN A 239 -76.14 -17.96 -27.06
C GLN A 239 -75.38 -18.34 -25.79
N LEU A 240 -74.06 -18.47 -25.92
CA LEU A 240 -73.17 -18.69 -24.82
C LEU A 240 -72.20 -17.51 -24.73
N GLU A 241 -72.18 -16.85 -23.58
CA GLU A 241 -71.27 -15.77 -23.27
C GLU A 241 -70.33 -16.21 -22.16
N LEU A 242 -69.04 -16.26 -22.46
CA LEU A 242 -68.00 -16.68 -21.52
C LEU A 242 -67.22 -15.45 -21.08
N ASN A 243 -67.31 -15.11 -19.79
CA ASN A 243 -66.64 -13.95 -19.22
C ASN A 243 -65.57 -14.38 -18.22
N SER A 244 -64.32 -14.45 -18.70
CA SER A 244 -63.15 -14.83 -17.89
C SER A 244 -62.76 -13.77 -16.86
N SER A 245 -63.20 -12.53 -17.05
CA SER A 245 -62.91 -11.44 -16.12
C SER A 245 -63.80 -11.50 -14.89
N LYS A 246 -65.06 -11.90 -15.05
CA LYS A 246 -66.03 -12.02 -13.95
C LYS A 246 -66.16 -13.43 -13.38
N ALA A 247 -65.45 -14.41 -13.96
CA ALA A 247 -65.65 -15.84 -13.67
C ALA A 247 -67.13 -16.25 -13.83
N LEU A 248 -67.76 -15.75 -14.90
CA LEU A 248 -69.16 -16.03 -15.22
C LEU A 248 -69.28 -16.66 -16.60
N ALA A 249 -70.13 -17.67 -16.74
CA ALA A 249 -70.63 -18.14 -18.01
C ALA A 249 -72.14 -17.95 -18.03
N SER A 250 -72.64 -17.22 -19.03
CA SER A 250 -74.06 -16.94 -19.20
C SER A 250 -74.56 -17.66 -20.44
N MET A 251 -75.47 -18.60 -20.24
CA MET A 251 -76.20 -19.29 -21.29
C MET A 251 -77.51 -18.55 -21.50
N ASN A 252 -77.55 -17.73 -22.53
CA ASN A 252 -78.68 -16.87 -22.85
C ASN A 252 -79.60 -17.56 -23.87
N LYS A 253 -80.91 -17.34 -23.72
CA LYS A 253 -81.95 -17.89 -24.62
C LYS A 253 -81.89 -19.42 -24.71
N ILE A 254 -81.81 -20.10 -23.58
CA ILE A 254 -81.97 -21.54 -23.52
C ILE A 254 -83.42 -21.87 -23.83
N GLN A 255 -83.65 -22.51 -24.96
CA GLN A 255 -84.96 -23.00 -25.38
C GLN A 255 -85.14 -24.42 -24.85
N ALA A 256 -86.25 -24.70 -24.18
CA ALA A 256 -86.56 -26.05 -23.70
C ALA A 256 -88.02 -26.44 -23.97
N THR A 257 -88.27 -27.74 -24.08
CA THR A 257 -89.64 -28.29 -24.27
C THR A 257 -90.51 -28.07 -23.04
N ARG A 258 -89.92 -28.07 -21.84
CA ARG A 258 -90.58 -27.84 -20.55
C ARG A 258 -89.63 -27.13 -19.58
N TRP A 259 -90.17 -26.52 -18.54
CA TRP A 259 -89.40 -25.84 -17.49
C TRP A 259 -88.45 -26.80 -16.76
N GLU A 260 -88.91 -28.02 -16.50
CA GLU A 260 -88.20 -29.04 -15.73
C GLU A 260 -86.88 -29.44 -16.41
N VAL A 261 -86.84 -29.46 -17.74
CA VAL A 261 -85.62 -29.79 -18.51
C VAL A 261 -84.53 -28.74 -18.28
N ALA A 262 -84.90 -27.47 -18.24
CA ALA A 262 -83.96 -26.38 -17.98
C ALA A 262 -83.51 -26.37 -16.51
N THR A 263 -84.41 -26.69 -15.58
CA THR A 263 -84.07 -26.83 -14.14
C THR A 263 -83.20 -28.05 -13.88
N GLU A 264 -83.47 -29.19 -14.53
CA GLU A 264 -82.64 -30.40 -14.45
C GLU A 264 -81.23 -30.11 -14.97
N PHE A 265 -81.12 -29.39 -16.10
CA PHE A 265 -79.83 -28.98 -16.62
C PHE A 265 -79.07 -28.06 -15.65
N ALA A 266 -79.75 -27.06 -15.07
CA ALA A 266 -79.15 -26.18 -14.06
C ALA A 266 -78.66 -26.98 -12.83
N ASN A 267 -79.46 -27.93 -12.34
CA ASN A 267 -79.10 -28.78 -11.21
C ASN A 267 -77.93 -29.71 -11.52
N LYS A 268 -77.93 -30.34 -12.70
CA LYS A 268 -76.79 -31.17 -13.16
C LYS A 268 -75.50 -30.36 -13.19
N LEU A 269 -75.56 -29.13 -13.67
CA LEU A 269 -74.41 -28.21 -13.66
C LEU A 269 -73.99 -27.83 -12.23
N ASP A 270 -74.92 -27.58 -11.30
CA ASP A 270 -74.61 -27.28 -9.89
C ASP A 270 -73.98 -28.48 -9.15
N GLU A 271 -74.29 -29.70 -9.59
CA GLU A 271 -73.78 -30.96 -9.04
C GLU A 271 -72.42 -31.38 -9.63
N VAL A 272 -71.95 -30.76 -10.72
CA VAL A 272 -70.64 -31.10 -11.30
C VAL A 272 -69.55 -30.80 -10.29
N THR A 273 -68.80 -31.85 -9.93
CA THR A 273 -67.66 -31.78 -9.03
C THR A 273 -66.36 -32.00 -9.79
N GLY A 274 -65.31 -31.29 -9.39
CA GLY A 274 -63.96 -31.46 -9.92
C GLY A 274 -63.26 -32.68 -9.31
N ALA A 275 -62.00 -32.90 -9.72
CA ALA A 275 -61.18 -34.01 -9.23
C ALA A 275 -61.01 -34.04 -7.69
N GLU A 276 -61.09 -32.88 -7.04
CA GLU A 276 -60.98 -32.71 -5.59
C GLU A 276 -62.33 -32.77 -4.86
N GLY A 277 -63.43 -33.13 -5.54
CA GLY A 277 -64.78 -33.22 -4.96
C GLY A 277 -65.46 -31.86 -4.69
N GLN A 278 -64.82 -30.75 -5.06
CA GLN A 278 -65.40 -29.42 -4.96
C GLN A 278 -66.35 -29.14 -6.13
N ARG A 279 -67.46 -28.45 -5.86
CA ARG A 279 -68.38 -28.00 -6.91
C ARG A 279 -67.67 -27.03 -7.85
N LEU A 280 -67.79 -27.27 -9.16
CA LEU A 280 -67.17 -26.42 -10.19
C LEU A 280 -67.98 -25.16 -10.47
N TYR A 281 -69.31 -25.30 -10.44
CA TYR A 281 -70.24 -24.26 -10.81
C TYR A 281 -71.23 -23.98 -9.68
N LYS A 282 -71.71 -22.75 -9.63
CA LYS A 282 -72.94 -22.39 -8.95
C LYS A 282 -73.93 -21.92 -10.01
N ALA A 283 -74.97 -22.72 -10.26
CA ALA A 283 -75.93 -22.45 -11.32
C ALA A 283 -77.12 -21.67 -10.79
N THR A 284 -77.50 -20.60 -11.51
CA THR A 284 -78.68 -19.79 -11.20
C THR A 284 -79.56 -19.68 -12.44
N GLN A 285 -80.79 -20.15 -12.33
CA GLN A 285 -81.77 -20.11 -13.43
C GLN A 285 -82.64 -18.85 -13.32
N ASP A 286 -82.79 -18.12 -14.41
CA ASP A 286 -83.67 -16.96 -14.51
C ASP A 286 -85.15 -17.38 -14.67
N THR A 287 -86.05 -16.40 -14.59
CA THR A 287 -87.50 -16.61 -14.77
C THR A 287 -87.82 -17.20 -16.13
N TRP A 288 -88.62 -18.28 -16.15
CA TRP A 288 -89.14 -18.89 -17.37
C TRP A 288 -90.05 -17.94 -18.14
N ARG A 289 -89.87 -17.89 -19.46
CA ARG A 289 -90.77 -17.19 -20.38
C ARG A 289 -91.34 -18.17 -21.37
N THR A 290 -92.64 -18.43 -21.29
CA THR A 290 -93.36 -19.25 -22.27
C THR A 290 -93.39 -18.54 -23.62
N GLN A 291 -93.02 -19.23 -24.69
CA GLN A 291 -93.13 -18.73 -26.06
C GLN A 291 -94.36 -19.35 -26.72
N ASN A 292 -95.37 -18.54 -27.03
CA ASN A 292 -96.53 -18.97 -27.82
C ASN A 292 -96.21 -18.90 -29.32
N LEU A 293 -95.30 -19.75 -29.78
CA LEU A 293 -95.04 -19.97 -31.21
C LEU A 293 -95.79 -21.23 -31.63
N ARG A 294 -96.79 -21.09 -32.53
CA ARG A 294 -97.71 -22.17 -32.94
C ARG A 294 -97.00 -23.44 -33.45
N ASP A 295 -95.75 -23.33 -33.92
CA ASP A 295 -94.98 -24.44 -34.50
C ASP A 295 -93.59 -24.65 -33.86
N SER A 296 -93.29 -24.05 -32.70
CA SER A 296 -92.00 -24.26 -32.04
C SER A 296 -91.99 -25.55 -31.22
N LYS A 297 -91.00 -26.41 -31.45
CA LYS A 297 -90.72 -27.60 -30.63
C LYS A 297 -90.42 -27.23 -29.17
N PHE A 298 -89.84 -26.05 -28.93
CA PHE A 298 -89.49 -25.54 -27.61
C PHE A 298 -90.57 -24.59 -27.11
N LYS A 299 -91.11 -24.84 -25.91
CA LYS A 299 -92.29 -24.15 -25.38
C LYS A 299 -91.94 -22.88 -24.58
N GLY A 300 -90.68 -22.67 -24.27
CA GLY A 300 -90.24 -21.45 -23.62
C GLY A 300 -88.74 -21.30 -23.54
N THR A 301 -88.34 -20.17 -22.99
CA THR A 301 -86.96 -19.73 -22.87
C THR A 301 -86.62 -19.34 -21.44
N THR A 302 -85.41 -19.63 -21.01
CA THR A 302 -84.81 -19.08 -19.79
C THR A 302 -83.33 -18.78 -20.04
N ASN A 303 -82.67 -18.11 -19.10
CA ASN A 303 -81.22 -17.99 -19.07
C ASN A 303 -80.68 -18.77 -17.86
N ILE A 304 -79.48 -19.30 -17.98
CA ILE A 304 -78.76 -19.89 -16.85
C ILE A 304 -77.44 -19.15 -16.72
N ASN A 305 -77.20 -18.62 -15.53
CA ASN A 305 -75.96 -17.98 -15.14
C ASN A 305 -75.15 -18.94 -14.28
N LEU A 306 -73.90 -19.17 -14.67
CA LEU A 306 -72.97 -20.05 -13.99
C LEU A 306 -71.84 -19.20 -13.40
N GLU A 307 -71.69 -19.25 -12.09
CA GLU A 307 -70.51 -18.74 -11.41
C GLU A 307 -69.46 -19.85 -11.34
N LEU A 308 -68.32 -19.65 -12.00
CA LEU A 308 -67.22 -20.62 -12.02
C LEU A 308 -66.42 -20.48 -10.73
N LEU A 309 -66.68 -21.34 -9.75
CA LEU A 309 -66.15 -21.20 -8.40
C LEU A 309 -64.62 -21.34 -8.36
N GLU A 310 -64.06 -22.24 -9.15
CA GLU A 310 -62.61 -22.44 -9.26
C GLU A 310 -61.93 -21.21 -9.87
N LEU A 311 -62.44 -20.73 -11.00
CA LEU A 311 -61.89 -19.56 -11.68
C LEU A 311 -62.01 -18.29 -10.81
N LYS A 312 -63.10 -18.16 -10.04
CA LYS A 312 -63.27 -17.07 -9.06
C LYS A 312 -62.20 -17.12 -7.97
N LYS A 313 -61.96 -18.28 -7.35
CA LYS A 313 -60.89 -18.46 -6.36
C LYS A 313 -59.52 -18.14 -6.94
N GLN A 314 -59.24 -18.61 -8.17
CA GLN A 314 -57.99 -18.31 -8.87
C GLN A 314 -57.83 -16.80 -9.11
N ARG A 315 -58.90 -16.08 -9.49
CA ARG A 315 -58.89 -14.63 -9.66
C ARG A 315 -58.64 -13.88 -8.36
N GLU A 316 -59.33 -14.25 -7.28
CA GLU A 316 -59.09 -13.65 -5.97
C GLU A 316 -57.62 -13.86 -5.52
N MET A 317 -57.07 -15.05 -5.79
CA MET A 317 -55.67 -15.35 -5.53
C MET A 317 -54.73 -14.53 -6.42
N GLN A 318 -55.02 -14.37 -7.72
CA GLN A 318 -54.26 -13.54 -8.64
C GLN A 318 -54.30 -12.06 -8.21
N GLU A 319 -55.45 -11.53 -7.82
CA GLU A 319 -55.56 -10.15 -7.31
C GLU A 319 -54.76 -9.96 -6.03
N LYS A 320 -54.78 -10.94 -5.12
CA LYS A 320 -53.97 -10.93 -3.91
C LYS A 320 -52.48 -10.94 -4.23
N ARG A 321 -52.04 -11.83 -5.13
CA ARG A 321 -50.64 -11.88 -5.62
C ARG A 321 -50.25 -10.60 -6.33
N ALA A 322 -51.11 -10.01 -7.16
CA ALA A 322 -50.85 -8.73 -7.81
C ALA A 322 -50.68 -7.59 -6.79
N LYS A 323 -51.48 -7.58 -5.71
CA LYS A 323 -51.30 -6.64 -4.59
C LYS A 323 -49.99 -6.89 -3.84
N GLU A 324 -49.58 -8.15 -3.66
CA GLU A 324 -48.30 -8.52 -3.04
C GLU A 324 -47.11 -8.10 -3.92
N ARG A 325 -47.14 -8.37 -5.22
CA ARG A 325 -46.13 -7.93 -6.20
C ARG A 325 -45.93 -6.42 -6.21
N ARG A 326 -47.02 -5.64 -6.08
CA ARG A 326 -46.94 -4.17 -5.96
C ARG A 326 -46.25 -3.70 -4.69
N LYS A 327 -46.25 -4.49 -3.62
CA LYS A 327 -45.57 -4.18 -2.36
C LYS A 327 -44.09 -4.60 -2.38
N GLU A 328 -43.73 -5.59 -3.18
CA GLU A 328 -42.34 -6.07 -3.31
C GLU A 328 -41.46 -5.16 -4.16
N LEU A 329 -42.05 -4.25 -4.95
CA LEU A 329 -41.29 -3.26 -5.70
C LEU A 329 -40.70 -2.20 -4.75
N PRO A 330 -39.37 -2.02 -4.72
CA PRO A 330 -38.67 -1.10 -3.82
C PRO A 330 -38.83 0.38 -4.18
#